data_AF-A0A4Q6DXG2-F1
#
_entry.id   AF-A0A4Q6DXG2-F1
#
_cell.length_a   1.000
_cell.length_b   1.000
_cell.length_c   1.000
_cell.angle_alpha   90.00
_cell.angle_beta   90.00
_cell.angle_gamma   90.00
#
_symmetry.space_group_name_H-M   'P 1'
#
loop_
_entity.id
_entity.type
_entity.pdbx_description
1 polymer ?
#
loop_
_entity_poly.entity_id
_entity_poly.type
_entity_poly.pdbx_seq_one_letter_code
_entity_poly.pdbx_strand_id
1 'polypeptide(L)'
;MLQTLLLTILLAAASFAEEISETPGCVPAIEATAYQKQFQLKFANFGPWDLCSEASDTKKVLSALHTIRAAEFSDEASPLITRVSDETDFDYLAHRARRIQKNGCAGDETVVACVRPGEHTLRLQAPFFAIPAVNRVATLLHEARHVDGFPHVTCEAGPLSGSDGGCDPNLKYHGAYAVELSYYARVALNGKNFHPAYKALARSSAVALMEQNFVRNPAPSRERLALLDFADGHLRLFDGANFREHLSTIVSDGKLIARNYGIAVLPRDRAQNSWLIDPYADAFLSPDLLESLLGTTFRNYNKLNIAERPQILDVLNRLDLQGRLYPERVELMLHPEIGELEPVRVDLD
;
A
#
# COMPACT_ATOMS: atom_id res chain seq x y z
N MET A 1 29.43 47.93 -17.10
CA MET A 1 29.95 46.57 -16.82
C MET A 1 29.14 45.98 -15.68
N LEU A 2 28.10 45.22 -15.99
CA LEU A 2 27.41 44.37 -15.02
C LEU A 2 26.90 43.17 -15.83
N GLN A 3 27.62 42.07 -15.75
CA GLN A 3 27.35 40.83 -16.47
C GLN A 3 26.37 40.00 -15.63
N THR A 4 25.14 39.88 -16.11
CA THR A 4 24.10 39.04 -15.53
C THR A 4 24.43 37.58 -15.80
N LEU A 5 24.82 36.84 -14.77
CA LEU A 5 25.09 35.41 -14.83
C LEU A 5 23.75 34.67 -14.79
N LEU A 6 23.28 34.19 -15.95
CA LEU A 6 22.10 33.35 -16.07
C LEU A 6 22.53 31.91 -15.71
N LEU A 7 22.29 31.49 -14.46
CA LEU A 7 22.54 30.12 -14.02
C LEU A 7 21.32 29.24 -14.36
N THR A 8 21.33 28.63 -15.55
CA THR A 8 20.38 27.58 -15.92
C THR A 8 20.70 26.32 -15.13
N ILE A 9 19.99 26.10 -14.02
CA ILE A 9 19.97 24.82 -13.33
C ILE A 9 19.09 23.89 -14.17
N LEU A 10 19.72 23.03 -14.98
CA LEU A 10 19.05 21.84 -15.50
C LEU A 10 18.84 20.88 -14.32
N LEU A 11 17.66 20.94 -13.68
CA LEU A 11 17.18 19.79 -12.91
C LEU A 11 16.88 18.68 -13.93
N ALA A 12 17.77 17.68 -13.99
CA ALA A 12 17.42 16.41 -14.60
C ALA A 12 16.31 15.78 -13.73
N ALA A 13 15.06 16.00 -14.13
CA ALA A 13 13.94 15.20 -13.68
C ALA A 13 14.13 13.79 -14.27
N ALA A 14 15.00 12.99 -13.66
CA ALA A 14 14.96 11.56 -13.86
C ALA A 14 13.62 11.09 -13.27
N SER A 15 12.67 10.74 -14.15
CA SER A 15 11.43 10.11 -13.74
C SER A 15 11.78 8.72 -13.20
N PHE A 16 12.05 8.63 -11.90
CA PHE A 16 12.16 7.36 -11.19
C PHE A 16 10.76 6.81 -10.94
N ALA A 17 10.06 6.47 -12.03
CA ALA A 17 8.84 5.67 -12.01
C ALA A 17 9.18 4.25 -12.47
N GLU A 18 10.27 3.69 -11.94
CA GLU A 18 10.48 2.25 -12.03
C GLU A 18 9.50 1.63 -11.04
N GLU A 19 8.47 0.97 -11.55
CA GLU A 19 7.52 0.22 -10.74
C GLU A 19 8.33 -0.70 -9.82
N ILE A 20 8.09 -0.62 -8.51
CA ILE A 20 8.83 -1.42 -7.53
C ILE A 20 8.43 -2.88 -7.73
N SER A 21 9.15 -3.52 -8.63
CA SER A 21 8.96 -4.92 -8.94
C SER A 21 9.44 -5.75 -7.75
N GLU A 22 8.60 -6.71 -7.33
CA GLU A 22 8.89 -7.78 -6.36
C GLU A 22 10.27 -8.43 -6.60
N THR A 23 10.68 -8.47 -7.87
CA THR A 23 12.02 -8.80 -8.37
C THR A 23 12.31 -7.97 -9.61
N PRO A 24 13.30 -7.05 -9.60
CA PRO A 24 13.67 -6.32 -10.80
C PRO A 24 14.00 -7.30 -11.94
N GLY A 25 13.24 -7.21 -13.04
CA GLY A 25 13.43 -8.07 -14.20
C GLY A 25 12.55 -9.32 -14.21
N CYS A 26 13.08 -10.41 -14.75
CA CYS A 26 12.32 -11.63 -15.00
C CYS A 26 12.41 -12.61 -13.83
N VAL A 27 11.33 -13.33 -13.55
CA VAL A 27 11.39 -14.49 -12.65
C VAL A 27 12.23 -15.60 -13.30
N PRO A 28 13.24 -16.18 -12.60
CA PRO A 28 14.05 -17.26 -13.17
C PRO A 28 13.20 -18.46 -13.60
N ALA A 29 13.36 -18.91 -14.85
CA ALA A 29 12.50 -19.95 -15.44
C ALA A 29 12.49 -21.28 -14.68
N ILE A 30 13.63 -21.63 -14.05
CA ILE A 30 13.76 -22.83 -13.21
C ILE A 30 12.85 -22.72 -11.98
N GLU A 31 12.86 -21.57 -11.33
CA GLU A 31 12.03 -21.32 -10.15
C GLU A 31 10.55 -21.18 -10.53
N ALA A 32 10.25 -20.48 -11.63
CA ALA A 32 8.90 -20.37 -12.17
C ALA A 32 8.27 -21.76 -12.41
N THR A 33 9.04 -22.69 -12.97
CA THR A 33 8.61 -24.09 -13.17
C THR A 33 8.44 -24.83 -11.83
N ALA A 34 9.31 -24.58 -10.85
CA ALA A 34 9.17 -25.15 -9.52
C ALA A 34 7.90 -24.65 -8.82
N TYR A 35 7.60 -23.36 -8.90
CA TYR A 35 6.39 -22.75 -8.35
C TYR A 35 5.13 -23.28 -9.04
N GLN A 36 5.16 -23.42 -10.36
CA GLN A 36 4.07 -24.05 -11.11
C GLN A 36 3.70 -25.41 -10.56
N LYS A 37 4.71 -26.25 -10.36
CA LYS A 37 4.53 -27.61 -9.87
C LYS A 37 4.06 -27.60 -8.43
N GLN A 38 4.66 -26.77 -7.57
CA GLN A 38 4.34 -26.67 -6.15
C GLN A 38 2.89 -26.25 -5.94
N PHE A 39 2.43 -25.22 -6.67
CA PHE A 39 1.12 -24.60 -6.48
C PHE A 39 0.10 -24.96 -7.57
N GLN A 40 0.36 -26.03 -8.32
CA GLN A 40 -0.51 -26.53 -9.41
C GLN A 40 -1.04 -25.41 -10.33
N LEU A 41 -0.19 -24.44 -10.67
CA LEU A 41 -0.59 -23.27 -11.44
C LEU A 41 -1.01 -23.70 -12.85
N LYS A 42 -2.23 -23.32 -13.24
CA LYS A 42 -2.73 -23.51 -14.61
C LYS A 42 -2.60 -22.21 -15.38
N PHE A 43 -1.56 -22.06 -16.19
CA PHE A 43 -1.27 -20.79 -16.88
C PHE A 43 -2.33 -20.33 -17.86
N ALA A 44 -3.11 -21.25 -18.43
CA ALA A 44 -4.28 -20.88 -19.22
C ALA A 44 -5.23 -19.93 -18.47
N ASN A 45 -5.19 -19.92 -17.13
CA ASN A 45 -5.99 -19.04 -16.28
C ASN A 45 -5.33 -17.67 -16.03
N PHE A 46 -4.02 -17.53 -16.21
CA PHE A 46 -3.26 -16.31 -15.91
C PHE A 46 -2.71 -15.61 -17.18
N GLY A 47 -2.98 -16.16 -18.36
CA GLY A 47 -2.52 -15.60 -19.62
C GLY A 47 -1.22 -16.24 -20.12
N PRO A 48 -0.48 -15.57 -21.03
CA PRO A 48 0.74 -16.13 -21.60
C PRO A 48 1.81 -16.39 -20.55
N TRP A 49 2.71 -17.32 -20.85
CA TRP A 49 3.90 -17.62 -20.03
C TRP A 49 4.97 -16.54 -20.25
N ASP A 50 4.66 -15.34 -19.80
CA ASP A 50 5.57 -14.20 -19.80
C ASP A 50 6.09 -13.99 -18.38
N LEU A 51 7.40 -14.15 -18.21
CA LEU A 51 8.11 -14.08 -16.93
C LEU A 51 8.71 -12.69 -16.65
N CYS A 52 8.61 -11.76 -17.60
CA CYS A 52 9.33 -10.49 -17.58
C CYS A 52 8.40 -9.27 -17.63
N SER A 53 7.23 -9.41 -18.25
CA SER A 53 6.29 -8.29 -18.39
C SER A 53 5.54 -8.00 -17.10
N GLU A 54 5.64 -6.77 -16.60
CA GLU A 54 4.84 -6.28 -15.47
C GLU A 54 3.32 -6.29 -15.74
N ALA A 55 2.91 -6.29 -17.03
CA ALA A 55 1.49 -6.42 -17.38
C ALA A 55 0.97 -7.87 -17.29
N SER A 56 1.86 -8.87 -17.16
CA SER A 56 1.51 -10.29 -17.12
C SER A 56 1.05 -10.72 -15.72
N ASP A 57 -0.19 -11.21 -15.62
CA ASP A 57 -0.71 -11.79 -14.38
C ASP A 57 0.10 -13.01 -13.93
N THR A 58 0.57 -13.82 -14.89
CA THR A 58 1.51 -14.91 -14.63
C THR A 58 2.77 -14.39 -13.94
N LYS A 59 3.38 -13.33 -14.47
CA LYS A 59 4.58 -12.71 -13.89
C LYS A 59 4.32 -12.22 -12.47
N LYS A 60 3.19 -11.54 -12.23
CA LYS A 60 2.82 -11.01 -10.89
C LYS A 60 2.70 -12.11 -9.84
N VAL A 61 2.04 -13.23 -10.16
CA VAL A 61 1.92 -14.35 -9.21
C VAL A 61 3.27 -14.99 -8.94
N LEU A 62 4.06 -15.23 -9.99
CA LEU A 62 5.37 -15.88 -9.83
C LEU A 62 6.36 -14.97 -9.10
N SER A 63 6.31 -13.67 -9.33
CA SER A 63 7.13 -12.68 -8.64
C SER A 63 6.79 -12.69 -7.15
N ALA A 64 5.50 -12.75 -6.79
CA ALA A 64 5.09 -12.77 -5.38
C ALA A 64 5.59 -14.05 -4.68
N LEU A 65 5.46 -15.20 -5.35
CA LEU A 65 6.00 -16.48 -4.85
C LEU A 65 7.52 -16.47 -4.72
N HIS A 66 8.21 -15.84 -5.67
CA HIS A 66 9.65 -15.69 -5.61
C HIS A 66 10.07 -14.79 -4.45
N THR A 67 9.44 -13.63 -4.29
CA THR A 67 9.73 -12.69 -3.19
C THR A 67 9.50 -13.34 -1.83
N ILE A 68 8.44 -14.15 -1.65
CA ILE A 68 8.23 -14.93 -0.43
C ILE A 68 9.41 -15.88 -0.16
N ARG A 69 9.90 -16.57 -1.19
CA ARG A 69 10.99 -17.54 -1.07
C ARG A 69 12.35 -16.88 -0.83
N ALA A 70 12.60 -15.76 -1.47
CA ALA A 70 13.88 -15.05 -1.43
C ALA A 70 13.98 -14.07 -0.25
N ALA A 71 12.87 -13.78 0.45
CA ALA A 71 12.84 -12.81 1.54
C ALA A 71 13.83 -13.17 2.66
N GLU A 72 14.68 -12.21 3.02
CA GLU A 72 15.60 -12.33 4.15
C GLU A 72 15.25 -11.33 5.25
N PHE A 73 15.15 -11.85 6.48
CA PHE A 73 14.83 -11.05 7.66
C PHE A 73 15.94 -11.14 8.72
N SER A 74 16.07 -10.10 9.55
CA SER A 74 16.75 -10.17 10.84
C SER A 74 15.82 -10.73 11.93
N ASP A 75 16.40 -11.22 13.02
CA ASP A 75 15.67 -11.75 14.18
C ASP A 75 15.27 -10.67 15.20
N GLU A 76 15.18 -9.40 14.77
CA GLU A 76 14.79 -8.32 15.66
C GLU A 76 13.33 -8.49 16.12
N ALA A 77 13.11 -8.39 17.43
CA ALA A 77 11.78 -8.53 18.00
C ALA A 77 10.95 -7.26 17.80
N SER A 78 9.68 -7.43 17.45
CA SER A 78 8.69 -6.35 17.38
C SER A 78 7.33 -6.85 17.87
N PRO A 79 6.57 -6.03 18.63
CA PRO A 79 5.23 -6.40 19.08
C PRO A 79 4.23 -6.55 17.92
N LEU A 80 4.55 -6.02 16.73
CA LEU A 80 3.72 -6.16 15.52
C LEU A 80 4.04 -7.42 14.71
N ILE A 81 5.16 -8.10 15.03
CA ILE A 81 5.57 -9.33 14.35
C ILE A 81 5.03 -10.51 15.17
N THR A 82 3.86 -11.01 14.80
CA THR A 82 3.36 -12.28 15.33
C THR A 82 3.85 -13.43 14.46
N ARG A 83 4.71 -14.29 15.02
CA ARG A 83 4.98 -15.59 14.40
C ARG A 83 3.83 -16.53 14.72
N VAL A 84 3.08 -16.90 13.69
CA VAL A 84 2.01 -17.92 13.78
C VAL A 84 2.52 -19.32 13.49
N SER A 85 3.77 -19.44 13.04
CA SER A 85 4.47 -20.66 12.68
C SER A 85 5.99 -20.44 12.81
N ASP A 86 6.73 -21.53 13.04
CA ASP A 86 8.20 -21.56 12.96
C ASP A 86 8.71 -21.80 11.53
N GLU A 87 7.79 -22.03 10.59
CA GLU A 87 8.07 -22.20 9.16
C GLU A 87 8.61 -20.92 8.53
N THR A 88 9.36 -21.07 7.43
CA THR A 88 9.60 -19.93 6.53
C THR A 88 8.27 -19.48 5.90
N ASP A 89 8.18 -18.23 5.41
CA ASP A 89 6.95 -17.75 4.77
C ASP A 89 6.57 -18.60 3.55
N PHE A 90 7.57 -19.12 2.84
CA PHE A 90 7.35 -20.00 1.69
C PHE A 90 6.80 -21.35 2.12
N ASP A 91 7.37 -21.97 3.15
CA ASP A 91 6.89 -23.26 3.67
C ASP A 91 5.49 -23.11 4.29
N TYR A 92 5.26 -22.00 4.99
CA TYR A 92 3.97 -21.62 5.55
C TYR A 92 2.89 -21.59 4.46
N LEU A 93 3.16 -20.90 3.34
CA LEU A 93 2.28 -20.86 2.18
C LEU A 93 2.15 -22.24 1.54
N ALA A 94 3.25 -22.94 1.29
CA ALA A 94 3.29 -24.23 0.58
C ALA A 94 2.52 -25.33 1.31
N HIS A 95 2.51 -25.33 2.65
CA HIS A 95 1.75 -26.28 3.45
C HIS A 95 0.23 -26.04 3.39
N ARG A 96 -0.20 -24.79 3.18
CA ARG A 96 -1.61 -24.39 3.20
C ARG A 96 -2.22 -24.27 1.81
N ALA A 97 -1.46 -23.81 0.83
CA ALA A 97 -1.87 -23.62 -0.55
C ALA A 97 -1.31 -24.76 -1.44
N ARG A 98 -2.16 -25.72 -1.82
CA ARG A 98 -1.80 -26.75 -2.82
C ARG A 98 -2.02 -26.26 -4.24
N ARG A 99 -2.94 -25.30 -4.41
CA ARG A 99 -3.31 -24.72 -5.69
C ARG A 99 -3.49 -23.23 -5.58
N ILE A 100 -2.98 -22.50 -6.56
CA ILE A 100 -3.33 -21.10 -6.78
C ILE A 100 -3.94 -20.98 -8.19
N GLN A 101 -5.09 -20.34 -8.29
CA GLN A 101 -5.80 -20.16 -9.56
C GLN A 101 -6.38 -18.75 -9.68
N LYS A 102 -6.57 -18.28 -10.91
CA LYS A 102 -7.33 -17.06 -11.17
C LYS A 102 -8.84 -17.34 -11.08
N ASN A 103 -9.57 -16.41 -10.48
CA ASN A 103 -11.02 -16.39 -10.31
C ASN A 103 -11.61 -17.54 -9.48
N GLY A 104 -12.89 -17.41 -9.16
CA GLY A 104 -13.70 -18.44 -8.51
C GLY A 104 -14.07 -18.17 -7.05
N CYS A 105 -13.76 -16.97 -6.53
CA CYS A 105 -14.47 -16.44 -5.37
C CYS A 105 -15.93 -16.20 -5.75
N ALA A 106 -16.84 -16.51 -4.84
CA ALA A 106 -18.24 -16.15 -5.01
C ALA A 106 -18.41 -14.70 -4.53
N GLY A 107 -19.23 -13.91 -5.25
CA GLY A 107 -19.57 -12.56 -4.83
C GLY A 107 -18.85 -11.45 -5.60
N ASP A 108 -18.70 -10.32 -4.91
CA ASP A 108 -18.31 -9.00 -5.39
C ASP A 108 -16.99 -9.00 -6.21
N GLU A 109 -16.97 -8.24 -7.30
CA GLU A 109 -15.80 -8.01 -8.16
C GLU A 109 -14.68 -7.27 -7.42
N THR A 110 -14.97 -6.68 -6.25
CA THR A 110 -14.00 -6.00 -5.39
C THR A 110 -13.14 -6.96 -4.54
N VAL A 111 -13.53 -8.22 -4.38
CA VAL A 111 -12.78 -9.20 -3.59
C VAL A 111 -11.39 -9.38 -4.21
N VAL A 112 -10.33 -9.23 -3.42
CA VAL A 112 -8.94 -9.37 -3.89
C VAL A 112 -8.57 -10.84 -4.11
N ALA A 113 -8.83 -11.67 -3.10
CA ALA A 113 -8.61 -13.10 -3.15
C ALA A 113 -9.54 -13.79 -2.15
N CYS A 114 -9.61 -15.13 -2.22
CA CYS A 114 -10.33 -15.91 -1.23
C CYS A 114 -9.83 -17.36 -1.16
N VAL A 115 -10.15 -17.99 -0.03
CA VAL A 115 -10.14 -19.45 0.17
C VAL A 115 -11.51 -19.89 0.67
N ARG A 116 -11.99 -21.03 0.17
CA ARG A 116 -13.21 -21.63 0.70
C ARG A 116 -12.87 -22.50 1.91
N PRO A 117 -13.73 -22.54 2.95
CA PRO A 117 -13.49 -23.35 4.13
C PRO A 117 -13.16 -24.81 3.78
N GLY A 118 -12.07 -25.33 4.35
CA GLY A 118 -11.62 -26.72 4.15
C GLY A 118 -10.95 -26.99 2.80
N GLU A 119 -10.73 -25.97 1.97
CA GLU A 119 -9.98 -26.11 0.73
C GLU A 119 -8.53 -25.62 0.85
N HIS A 120 -7.65 -26.20 0.05
CA HIS A 120 -6.25 -25.75 -0.11
C HIS A 120 -6.03 -25.03 -1.44
N THR A 121 -7.05 -24.30 -1.91
CA THR A 121 -7.03 -23.58 -3.19
C THR A 121 -7.24 -22.09 -2.96
N LEU A 122 -6.18 -21.32 -3.19
CA LEU A 122 -6.22 -19.86 -3.21
C LEU A 122 -6.72 -19.40 -4.57
N ARG A 123 -7.67 -18.46 -4.55
CA ARG A 123 -8.29 -17.91 -5.75
C ARG A 123 -8.03 -16.42 -5.81
N LEU A 124 -7.35 -15.99 -6.87
CA LEU A 124 -6.93 -14.61 -7.06
C LEU A 124 -7.86 -13.93 -8.06
N GLN A 125 -8.43 -12.79 -7.69
CA GLN A 125 -9.35 -12.02 -8.54
C GLN A 125 -8.64 -10.87 -9.23
N ALA A 126 -9.35 -10.16 -10.12
CA ALA A 126 -8.78 -9.02 -10.86
C ALA A 126 -8.08 -7.98 -9.94
N PRO A 127 -8.62 -7.58 -8.77
CA PRO A 127 -7.95 -6.62 -7.90
C PRO A 127 -6.58 -7.07 -7.39
N PHE A 128 -6.35 -8.38 -7.18
CA PHE A 128 -5.03 -8.90 -6.79
C PHE A 128 -3.92 -8.50 -7.76
N PHE A 129 -4.23 -8.44 -9.06
CA PHE A 129 -3.24 -8.11 -10.08
C PHE A 129 -3.03 -6.60 -10.23
N ALA A 130 -3.91 -5.78 -9.64
CA ALA A 130 -3.82 -4.33 -9.67
C ALA A 130 -3.16 -3.74 -8.41
N ILE A 131 -3.11 -4.49 -7.30
CA ILE A 131 -2.47 -4.01 -6.07
C ILE A 131 -0.94 -4.08 -6.14
N PRO A 132 -0.24 -3.23 -5.36
CA PRO A 132 1.21 -3.24 -5.29
C PRO A 132 1.83 -4.56 -4.87
N ALA A 133 3.11 -4.69 -5.20
CA ALA A 133 3.84 -5.94 -5.10
C ALA A 133 3.90 -6.51 -3.66
N VAL A 134 4.18 -5.66 -2.67
CA VAL A 134 4.18 -6.07 -1.26
C VAL A 134 2.82 -6.56 -0.78
N ASN A 135 1.75 -5.96 -1.29
CA ASN A 135 0.39 -6.33 -0.89
C ASN A 135 0.01 -7.67 -1.51
N ARG A 136 0.43 -7.99 -2.75
CA ARG A 136 0.22 -9.32 -3.35
C ARG A 136 0.84 -10.42 -2.51
N VAL A 137 2.08 -10.23 -2.07
CA VAL A 137 2.76 -11.19 -1.20
C VAL A 137 1.97 -11.38 0.11
N ALA A 138 1.63 -10.28 0.76
CA ALA A 138 0.91 -10.30 2.03
C ALA A 138 -0.46 -10.96 1.89
N THR A 139 -1.20 -10.69 0.80
CA THR A 139 -2.47 -11.33 0.47
C THR A 139 -2.32 -12.85 0.31
N LEU A 140 -1.25 -13.37 -0.32
CA LEU A 140 -1.07 -14.83 -0.42
C LEU A 140 -0.93 -15.48 0.97
N LEU A 141 -0.18 -14.84 1.87
CA LEU A 141 0.01 -15.33 3.25
C LEU A 141 -1.27 -15.18 4.08
N HIS A 142 -2.01 -14.09 3.89
CA HIS A 142 -3.34 -13.87 4.46
C HIS A 142 -4.28 -15.00 4.06
N GLU A 143 -4.42 -15.27 2.77
CA GLU A 143 -5.35 -16.29 2.28
C GLU A 143 -4.95 -17.70 2.72
N ALA A 144 -3.66 -17.98 2.81
CA ALA A 144 -3.17 -19.22 3.38
C ALA A 144 -3.67 -19.42 4.83
N ARG A 145 -3.80 -18.35 5.61
CA ARG A 145 -4.29 -18.43 6.99
C ARG A 145 -5.75 -18.89 7.08
N HIS A 146 -6.60 -18.55 6.11
CA HIS A 146 -7.99 -19.01 6.08
C HIS A 146 -8.12 -20.54 5.98
N VAL A 147 -7.11 -21.23 5.42
CA VAL A 147 -7.05 -22.71 5.39
C VAL A 147 -7.04 -23.31 6.79
N ASP A 148 -6.45 -22.62 7.78
CA ASP A 148 -6.38 -23.06 9.17
C ASP A 148 -7.69 -22.79 9.95
N GLY A 149 -8.73 -22.24 9.30
CA GLY A 149 -10.03 -21.97 9.91
C GLY A 149 -10.10 -20.69 10.74
N PHE A 150 -9.39 -19.64 10.32
CA PHE A 150 -9.38 -18.32 10.96
C PHE A 150 -10.21 -17.30 10.18
N PRO A 151 -11.55 -17.34 10.26
CA PRO A 151 -12.40 -16.39 9.55
C PRO A 151 -12.25 -14.97 10.11
N HIS A 152 -12.62 -14.00 9.29
CA HIS A 152 -12.84 -12.64 9.75
C HIS A 152 -14.13 -12.50 10.56
N VAL A 153 -14.20 -11.41 11.33
CA VAL A 153 -15.37 -10.95 12.06
C VAL A 153 -15.87 -9.62 11.50
N THR A 154 -17.07 -9.23 11.90
CA THR A 154 -17.60 -7.90 11.61
C THR A 154 -16.74 -6.82 12.26
N CYS A 155 -16.40 -5.78 11.51
CA CYS A 155 -15.70 -4.62 12.06
C CYS A 155 -16.64 -3.78 12.95
N GLU A 156 -16.20 -3.43 14.15
CA GLU A 156 -16.99 -2.65 15.11
C GLU A 156 -16.71 -1.13 15.04
N ALA A 157 -15.60 -0.74 14.41
CA ALA A 157 -15.12 0.62 14.35
C ALA A 157 -14.26 0.85 13.09
N GLY A 158 -13.86 2.10 12.88
CA GLY A 158 -13.02 2.48 11.74
C GLY A 158 -13.79 2.60 10.42
N PRO A 159 -13.08 2.70 9.29
CA PRO A 159 -13.68 2.90 7.96
C PRO A 159 -14.58 1.76 7.54
N LEU A 160 -14.25 0.55 7.97
CA LEU A 160 -14.96 -0.67 7.63
C LEU A 160 -16.07 -1.00 8.64
N SER A 161 -16.43 -0.10 9.56
CA SER A 161 -17.43 -0.37 10.59
C SER A 161 -18.74 -0.90 10.00
N GLY A 162 -19.20 -2.04 10.51
CA GLY A 162 -20.38 -2.75 10.00
C GLY A 162 -20.09 -3.70 8.83
N SER A 163 -18.89 -3.68 8.24
CA SER A 163 -18.48 -4.65 7.22
C SER A 163 -18.37 -6.03 7.84
N ASP A 164 -19.25 -6.95 7.43
CA ASP A 164 -19.16 -8.34 7.84
C ASP A 164 -17.95 -9.03 7.19
N GLY A 165 -17.24 -9.84 7.97
CA GLY A 165 -16.01 -10.49 7.52
C GLY A 165 -14.86 -9.54 7.14
N GLY A 166 -14.85 -8.31 7.64
CA GLY A 166 -13.87 -7.28 7.28
C GLY A 166 -12.65 -7.16 8.22
N CYS A 167 -12.71 -7.75 9.42
CA CYS A 167 -11.71 -7.51 10.47
C CYS A 167 -11.24 -8.78 11.18
N ASP A 168 -10.05 -8.72 11.79
CA ASP A 168 -9.66 -9.62 12.88
C ASP A 168 -10.08 -9.01 14.24
N PRO A 169 -10.44 -9.81 15.26
CA PRO A 169 -10.82 -9.26 16.57
C PRO A 169 -9.69 -8.46 17.25
N ASN A 170 -8.45 -8.91 17.10
CA ASN A 170 -7.23 -8.30 17.61
C ASN A 170 -6.01 -9.08 17.11
N LEU A 171 -4.81 -8.54 17.31
CA LEU A 171 -3.56 -9.19 16.91
C LEU A 171 -3.30 -10.54 17.60
N LYS A 172 -3.77 -10.75 18.84
CA LYS A 172 -3.60 -12.03 19.57
C LYS A 172 -4.51 -13.15 19.06
N TYR A 173 -5.51 -12.82 18.24
CA TYR A 173 -6.32 -13.83 17.56
C TYR A 173 -5.50 -14.60 16.52
N HIS A 174 -4.37 -14.03 16.05
CA HIS A 174 -3.55 -14.63 15.01
C HIS A 174 -4.36 -14.99 13.76
N GLY A 175 -5.31 -14.12 13.39
CA GLY A 175 -6.14 -14.25 12.19
C GLY A 175 -5.36 -13.90 10.92
N ALA A 176 -6.08 -13.83 9.79
CA ALA A 176 -5.45 -13.62 8.49
C ALA A 176 -4.84 -12.21 8.36
N TYR A 177 -5.50 -11.17 8.88
CA TYR A 177 -4.91 -9.82 8.92
C TYR A 177 -3.75 -9.71 9.91
N ALA A 178 -3.72 -10.50 10.98
CA ALA A 178 -2.54 -10.59 11.84
C ALA A 178 -1.32 -11.17 11.10
N VAL A 179 -1.52 -12.18 10.25
CA VAL A 179 -0.44 -12.73 9.40
C VAL A 179 0.04 -11.70 8.39
N GLU A 180 -0.90 -11.00 7.74
CA GLU A 180 -0.60 -9.93 6.78
C GLU A 180 0.19 -8.79 7.44
N LEU A 181 -0.27 -8.30 8.59
CA LEU A 181 0.41 -7.27 9.38
C LEU A 181 1.82 -7.70 9.77
N SER A 182 1.98 -8.96 10.20
CA SER A 182 3.28 -9.53 10.59
C SER A 182 4.26 -9.58 9.42
N TYR A 183 3.79 -9.90 8.20
CA TYR A 183 4.61 -9.82 7.00
C TYR A 183 5.05 -8.38 6.71
N TYR A 184 4.11 -7.42 6.68
CA TYR A 184 4.45 -6.01 6.45
C TYR A 184 5.45 -5.48 7.48
N ALA A 185 5.23 -5.79 8.77
CA ALA A 185 6.12 -5.39 9.85
C ALA A 185 7.52 -6.00 9.69
N ARG A 186 7.63 -7.27 9.31
CA ARG A 186 8.92 -7.92 9.04
C ARG A 186 9.64 -7.29 7.85
N VAL A 187 8.95 -7.01 6.75
CA VAL A 187 9.54 -6.32 5.59
C VAL A 187 10.05 -4.94 6.00
N ALA A 188 9.22 -4.14 6.66
CA ALA A 188 9.55 -2.77 7.03
C ALA A 188 10.70 -2.67 8.04
N LEU A 189 10.67 -3.50 9.08
CA LEU A 189 11.61 -3.42 10.22
C LEU A 189 12.83 -4.32 10.01
N ASN A 190 12.61 -5.58 9.61
CA ASN A 190 13.62 -6.63 9.65
C ASN A 190 14.15 -7.02 8.27
N GLY A 191 13.53 -6.53 7.19
CA GLY A 191 13.88 -6.92 5.81
C GLY A 191 15.28 -6.46 5.41
N LYS A 192 16.12 -7.40 4.98
CA LYS A 192 17.53 -7.18 4.60
C LYS A 192 17.72 -6.91 3.11
N ASN A 193 17.03 -7.65 2.26
CA ASN A 193 17.20 -7.64 0.80
C ASN A 193 16.01 -7.01 0.05
N PHE A 194 15.31 -6.09 0.71
CA PHE A 194 14.19 -5.35 0.11
C PHE A 194 14.62 -3.96 -0.31
N HIS A 195 14.13 -3.52 -1.46
CA HIS A 195 14.31 -2.14 -1.91
C HIS A 195 13.70 -1.15 -0.89
N PRO A 196 14.33 0.01 -0.61
CA PRO A 196 13.82 0.98 0.36
C PRO A 196 12.35 1.37 0.15
N ALA A 197 11.94 1.56 -1.10
CA ALA A 197 10.57 1.93 -1.41
C ALA A 197 9.57 0.76 -1.18
N TYR A 198 10.01 -0.51 -1.32
CA TYR A 198 9.20 -1.67 -0.94
C TYR A 198 9.00 -1.72 0.59
N LYS A 199 10.04 -1.39 1.38
CA LYS A 199 9.97 -1.28 2.84
C LYS A 199 9.04 -0.14 3.29
N ALA A 200 9.11 1.02 2.64
CA ALA A 200 8.25 2.17 2.91
C ALA A 200 6.78 1.86 2.63
N LEU A 201 6.51 1.17 1.51
CA LEU A 201 5.17 0.70 1.19
C LEU A 201 4.68 -0.32 2.21
N ALA A 202 5.49 -1.32 2.59
CA ALA A 202 5.13 -2.27 3.64
C ALA A 202 4.78 -1.57 4.96
N ARG A 203 5.57 -0.57 5.37
CA ARG A 203 5.29 0.22 6.56
C ARG A 203 3.93 0.92 6.47
N SER A 204 3.67 1.56 5.34
CA SER A 204 2.42 2.29 5.12
C SER A 204 1.21 1.35 5.10
N SER A 205 1.32 0.20 4.42
CA SER A 205 0.31 -0.85 4.41
C SER A 205 0.07 -1.42 5.83
N ALA A 206 1.12 -1.63 6.63
CA ALA A 206 0.97 -2.08 8.01
C ALA A 206 0.11 -1.12 8.84
N VAL A 207 0.38 0.18 8.77
CA VAL A 207 -0.37 1.19 9.52
C VAL A 207 -1.83 1.27 9.04
N ALA A 208 -2.05 1.31 7.73
CA ALA A 208 -3.40 1.30 7.18
C ALA A 208 -4.18 0.07 7.64
N LEU A 209 -3.57 -1.11 7.59
CA LEU A 209 -4.18 -2.36 8.03
C LEU A 209 -4.53 -2.36 9.53
N MET A 210 -3.64 -1.82 10.38
CA MET A 210 -3.90 -1.71 11.83
C MET A 210 -5.13 -0.85 12.15
N GLU A 211 -5.39 0.19 11.34
CA GLU A 211 -6.52 1.10 11.52
C GLU A 211 -7.83 0.55 10.98
N GLN A 212 -7.76 -0.25 9.91
CA GLN A 212 -8.92 -0.62 9.12
C GLN A 212 -9.44 -2.02 9.45
N ASN A 213 -8.55 -2.97 9.71
CA ASN A 213 -8.89 -4.40 9.70
C ASN A 213 -8.76 -5.08 11.06
N PHE A 214 -8.74 -4.30 12.15
CA PHE A 214 -8.78 -4.83 13.51
C PHE A 214 -9.88 -4.16 14.33
N VAL A 215 -10.74 -4.95 14.97
CA VAL A 215 -11.75 -4.46 15.92
C VAL A 215 -11.08 -3.69 17.07
N ARG A 216 -9.97 -4.23 17.58
CA ARG A 216 -9.09 -3.56 18.54
C ARG A 216 -7.78 -3.21 17.86
N ASN A 217 -7.61 -1.93 17.54
CA ASN A 217 -6.43 -1.42 16.88
C ASN A 217 -5.15 -1.85 17.66
N PRO A 218 -4.23 -2.60 17.03
CA PRO A 218 -2.99 -3.03 17.66
C PRO A 218 -1.91 -1.95 17.67
N ALA A 219 -2.16 -0.78 17.07
CA ALA A 219 -1.21 0.31 17.02
C ALA A 219 -0.78 0.73 18.44
N PRO A 220 0.53 0.89 18.69
CA PRO A 220 0.99 1.41 19.97
C PRO A 220 0.48 2.85 20.16
N SER A 221 0.00 3.15 21.37
CA SER A 221 -0.61 4.44 21.75
C SER A 221 0.37 5.64 21.80
N ARG A 222 1.51 5.57 21.11
CA ARG A 222 2.52 6.64 21.14
C ARG A 222 2.26 7.61 20.00
N GLU A 223 1.71 8.77 20.36
CA GLU A 223 1.72 9.95 19.48
C GLU A 223 3.17 10.27 19.11
N ARG A 224 3.45 10.34 17.81
CA ARG A 224 4.72 10.82 17.27
C ARG A 224 4.43 12.08 16.47
N LEU A 225 5.21 13.12 16.69
CA LEU A 225 5.01 14.43 16.09
C LEU A 225 6.02 14.62 14.94
N ALA A 226 5.54 14.70 13.72
CA ALA A 226 6.36 15.19 12.61
C ALA A 226 6.26 16.72 12.56
N LEU A 227 7.40 17.42 12.57
CA LEU A 227 7.43 18.85 12.31
C LEU A 227 7.91 19.08 10.88
N LEU A 228 7.34 20.05 10.20
CA LEU A 228 7.83 20.44 8.89
C LEU A 228 8.31 21.88 8.92
N ASP A 229 9.58 22.08 8.53
CA ASP A 229 10.17 23.40 8.39
C ASP A 229 10.03 23.84 6.92
N PHE A 230 9.11 24.76 6.67
CA PHE A 230 8.86 25.27 5.32
C PHE A 230 9.88 26.35 4.89
N ALA A 231 10.69 26.88 5.82
CA ALA A 231 11.55 28.03 5.53
C ALA A 231 12.74 27.67 4.63
N ASP A 232 13.24 26.44 4.75
CA ASP A 232 14.37 25.90 3.99
C ASP A 232 13.95 24.72 3.07
N GLY A 233 12.68 24.33 3.12
CA GLY A 233 12.13 23.22 2.34
C GLY A 233 12.53 21.84 2.88
N HIS A 234 12.98 21.76 4.14
CA HIS A 234 13.41 20.52 4.79
C HIS A 234 12.34 19.92 5.72
N LEU A 235 12.26 18.59 5.76
CA LEU A 235 11.42 17.85 6.70
C LEU A 235 12.22 17.47 7.94
N ARG A 236 11.74 17.83 9.13
CA ARG A 236 12.40 17.50 10.40
C ARG A 236 11.46 16.74 11.33
N LEU A 237 11.69 15.45 11.45
CA LEU A 237 10.83 14.60 12.26
C LEU A 237 11.26 14.62 13.71
N PHE A 238 10.30 14.77 14.61
CA PHE A 238 10.56 14.61 16.03
C PHE A 238 10.10 13.22 16.48
N ASP A 239 11.05 12.37 16.86
CA ASP A 239 10.76 10.98 17.28
C ASP A 239 10.31 10.87 18.75
N GLY A 240 10.01 12.01 19.39
CA GLY A 240 9.68 12.11 20.81
C GLY A 240 10.88 12.40 21.71
N ALA A 241 12.11 12.22 21.20
CA ALA A 241 13.34 12.53 21.93
C ALA A 241 14.31 13.41 21.13
N ASN A 242 14.43 13.18 19.83
CA ASN A 242 15.36 13.90 18.95
C ASN A 242 14.67 14.36 17.67
N PHE A 243 15.18 15.45 17.10
CA PHE A 243 14.90 15.78 15.71
C PHE A 243 15.80 14.95 14.79
N ARG A 244 15.20 14.28 13.82
CA ARG A 244 15.88 13.66 12.68
C ARG A 244 15.58 14.50 11.45
N GLU A 245 16.62 15.03 10.84
CA GLU A 245 16.50 15.76 9.58
C GLU A 245 16.35 14.75 8.43
N HIS A 246 15.25 14.84 7.70
CA HIS A 246 15.09 14.19 6.43
C HIS A 246 15.25 15.23 5.32
N LEU A 247 16.29 15.03 4.52
CA LEU A 247 16.53 15.78 3.30
C LEU A 247 15.54 15.30 2.23
N SER A 248 14.29 15.70 2.36
CA SER A 248 13.36 15.74 1.25
C SER A 248 13.22 17.19 0.82
N THR A 249 13.47 17.49 -0.46
CA THR A 249 13.13 18.80 -1.01
C THR A 249 11.62 18.82 -1.15
N ILE A 250 10.95 19.43 -0.18
CA ILE A 250 9.51 19.66 -0.31
C ILE A 250 9.32 20.86 -1.21
N VAL A 251 8.56 20.66 -2.28
CA VAL A 251 8.15 21.77 -3.14
C VAL A 251 7.30 22.71 -2.27
N SER A 252 7.75 23.95 -2.14
CA SER A 252 7.14 24.96 -1.24
C SER A 252 5.70 25.34 -1.61
N ASP A 253 5.18 24.83 -2.74
CA ASP A 253 3.88 25.17 -3.29
C ASP A 253 2.88 24.01 -3.24
N GLY A 254 2.95 23.10 -2.27
CA GLY A 254 1.98 22.00 -2.10
C GLY A 254 1.09 22.13 -0.88
N LYS A 255 -0.10 21.51 -0.91
CA LYS A 255 -0.84 21.20 0.31
C LYS A 255 -0.29 19.91 0.92
N LEU A 256 -0.10 19.91 2.23
CA LEU A 256 0.34 18.74 2.98
C LEU A 256 -0.78 18.18 3.82
N ILE A 257 -0.86 16.86 3.89
CA ILE A 257 -1.83 16.18 4.73
C ILE A 257 -1.11 15.12 5.55
N ALA A 258 -1.07 15.35 6.86
CA ALA A 258 -0.56 14.38 7.81
C ALA A 258 -1.43 13.11 7.81
N ARG A 259 -0.76 11.96 7.81
CA ARG A 259 -1.33 10.62 7.96
C ARG A 259 -0.55 9.90 9.04
N ASN A 260 -1.15 8.86 9.61
CA ASN A 260 -0.48 8.00 10.58
C ASN A 260 0.71 7.24 9.98
N TYR A 261 0.78 7.15 8.65
CA TYR A 261 1.85 6.49 7.89
C TYR A 261 2.73 7.45 7.06
N GLY A 262 2.56 8.76 7.19
CA GLY A 262 3.44 9.72 6.52
C GLY A 262 2.82 11.08 6.24
N ILE A 263 3.45 11.85 5.35
CA ILE A 263 2.95 13.15 4.93
C ILE A 263 2.63 13.09 3.44
N ALA A 264 1.34 13.13 3.12
CA ALA A 264 0.89 13.16 1.75
C ALA A 264 1.01 14.57 1.19
N VAL A 265 1.56 14.70 -0.01
CA VAL A 265 1.86 15.97 -0.67
C VAL A 265 0.98 16.11 -1.91
N LEU A 266 0.23 17.20 -1.96
CA LEU A 266 -0.62 17.63 -3.07
C LEU A 266 -0.01 18.89 -3.71
N PRO A 267 0.90 18.75 -4.69
CA PRO A 267 1.62 19.88 -5.29
C PRO A 267 0.67 20.82 -6.04
N ARG A 268 0.73 22.14 -5.80
CA ARG A 268 0.04 23.11 -6.69
C ARG A 268 0.73 23.19 -8.04
N ASP A 269 2.02 22.86 -8.11
CA ASP A 269 2.75 22.78 -9.37
C ASP A 269 2.07 21.80 -10.34
N ARG A 270 1.88 22.35 -11.52
CA ARG A 270 0.98 21.95 -12.58
C ARG A 270 1.40 20.65 -13.29
N ALA A 271 2.64 20.21 -13.12
CA ALA A 271 3.17 19.04 -13.81
C ALA A 271 3.34 17.80 -12.92
N GLN A 272 3.10 17.90 -11.61
CA GLN A 272 3.45 16.84 -10.66
C GLN A 272 2.20 16.16 -10.10
N ASN A 273 2.21 14.84 -10.05
CA ASN A 273 1.18 14.07 -9.34
C ASN A 273 1.44 14.12 -7.83
N SER A 274 0.44 13.81 -7.01
CA SER A 274 0.62 13.69 -5.56
C SER A 274 1.62 12.60 -5.19
N TRP A 275 2.39 12.80 -4.11
CA TRP A 275 3.29 11.79 -3.55
C TRP A 275 3.13 11.67 -2.02
N LEU A 276 3.78 10.67 -1.41
CA LEU A 276 3.85 10.47 0.03
C LEU A 276 5.30 10.50 0.45
N ILE A 277 5.55 11.23 1.53
CA ILE A 277 6.79 11.16 2.25
C ILE A 277 6.59 10.17 3.39
N ASP A 278 7.29 9.04 3.33
CA ASP A 278 7.41 8.17 4.49
C ASP A 278 8.51 8.74 5.39
N PRO A 279 8.17 9.33 6.53
CA PRO A 279 9.13 9.96 7.41
C PRO A 279 10.19 8.97 7.95
N TYR A 280 9.93 7.68 7.91
CA TYR A 280 10.84 6.66 8.45
C TYR A 280 11.62 5.93 7.36
N ALA A 281 11.48 6.32 6.09
CA ALA A 281 12.27 5.79 4.99
C ALA A 281 12.87 6.94 4.20
N ASP A 282 14.12 6.77 3.76
CA ASP A 282 14.74 7.67 2.79
C ASP A 282 14.22 7.36 1.36
N ALA A 283 12.90 7.28 1.21
CA ALA A 283 12.22 6.89 -0.01
C ALA A 283 10.93 7.69 -0.23
N PHE A 284 10.72 8.12 -1.47
CA PHE A 284 9.44 8.62 -1.95
C PHE A 284 8.65 7.46 -2.56
N LEU A 285 7.34 7.42 -2.32
CA LEU A 285 6.46 6.50 -3.02
C LEU A 285 5.87 7.19 -4.25
N SER A 286 5.93 6.53 -5.41
CA SER A 286 5.39 7.08 -6.65
C SER A 286 3.85 7.16 -6.59
N PRO A 287 3.22 8.02 -7.41
CA PRO A 287 1.77 8.20 -7.44
C PRO A 287 0.97 6.89 -7.62
N ASP A 288 1.47 5.97 -8.44
CA ASP A 288 0.79 4.71 -8.76
C ASP A 288 0.75 3.77 -7.54
N LEU A 289 1.80 3.80 -6.71
CA LEU A 289 1.87 3.06 -5.45
C LEU A 289 0.97 3.67 -4.37
N LEU A 290 0.57 4.92 -4.55
CA LEU A 290 -0.16 5.70 -3.57
C LEU A 290 -1.66 5.66 -3.75
N GLU A 291 -2.17 5.32 -4.93
CA GLU A 291 -3.62 5.22 -5.13
C GLU A 291 -4.26 4.21 -4.17
N SER A 292 -3.57 3.13 -3.83
CA SER A 292 -4.07 2.12 -2.88
C SER A 292 -3.93 2.54 -1.41
N LEU A 293 -2.96 3.40 -1.07
CA LEU A 293 -2.71 3.83 0.32
C LEU A 293 -3.45 5.10 0.69
N LEU A 294 -3.46 6.08 -0.22
CA LEU A 294 -3.99 7.42 0.02
C LEU A 294 -5.48 7.54 -0.31
N GLY A 295 -6.03 6.54 -1.01
CA GLY A 295 -7.44 6.44 -1.33
C GLY A 295 -7.90 7.39 -2.43
N THR A 296 -9.22 7.43 -2.62
CA THR A 296 -9.88 8.14 -3.72
C THR A 296 -9.65 9.64 -3.75
N THR A 297 -9.37 10.28 -2.62
CA THR A 297 -9.05 11.73 -2.56
C THR A 297 -7.87 12.07 -3.48
N PHE A 298 -6.82 11.26 -3.47
CA PHE A 298 -5.58 11.54 -4.21
C PHE A 298 -5.71 11.15 -5.67
N ARG A 299 -6.39 10.04 -5.95
CA ARG A 299 -6.78 9.65 -7.30
C ARG A 299 -7.60 10.77 -7.97
N ASN A 300 -8.60 11.28 -7.26
CA ASN A 300 -9.45 12.36 -7.76
C ASN A 300 -8.65 13.64 -7.95
N TYR A 301 -7.74 13.96 -7.03
CA TYR A 301 -6.81 15.09 -7.18
C TYR A 301 -5.94 14.97 -8.44
N ASN A 302 -5.33 13.81 -8.67
CA ASN A 302 -4.45 13.59 -9.83
C ASN A 302 -5.21 13.60 -11.16
N LYS A 303 -6.51 13.25 -11.15
CA LYS A 303 -7.39 13.37 -12.33
C LYS A 303 -7.81 14.80 -12.65
N LEU A 304 -7.66 15.75 -11.72
CA LEU A 304 -8.03 17.14 -11.98
C LEU A 304 -7.16 17.75 -13.06
N ASN A 305 -7.78 18.62 -13.85
CA ASN A 305 -7.04 19.43 -14.79
C ASN A 305 -6.06 20.31 -14.02
N ILE A 306 -4.91 20.52 -14.64
CA ILE A 306 -3.81 21.34 -14.14
C ILE A 306 -4.27 22.74 -13.69
N ALA A 307 -5.28 23.31 -14.34
CA ALA A 307 -5.84 24.62 -14.01
C ALA A 307 -6.73 24.63 -12.75
N GLU A 308 -7.25 23.48 -12.33
CA GLU A 308 -8.17 23.32 -11.20
C GLU A 308 -7.43 23.10 -9.88
N ARG A 309 -6.29 22.38 -9.91
CA ARG A 309 -5.51 22.05 -8.71
C ARG A 309 -5.13 23.28 -7.85
N PRO A 310 -4.73 24.43 -8.42
CA PRO A 310 -4.42 25.63 -7.63
C PRO A 310 -5.62 26.29 -6.96
N GLN A 311 -6.85 25.95 -7.40
CA GLN A 311 -8.09 26.50 -6.82
C GLN A 311 -8.49 25.77 -5.55
N ILE A 312 -7.88 24.62 -5.25
CA ILE A 312 -8.14 23.89 -4.01
C ILE A 312 -7.48 24.62 -2.84
N LEU A 313 -8.32 25.21 -1.99
CA LEU A 313 -7.91 25.84 -0.74
C LEU A 313 -7.59 24.79 0.32
N ASP A 314 -8.45 23.78 0.43
CA ASP A 314 -8.36 22.73 1.44
C ASP A 314 -8.91 21.40 0.90
N VAL A 315 -8.55 20.33 1.57
CA VAL A 315 -8.94 18.95 1.26
C VAL A 315 -9.33 18.32 2.58
N LEU A 316 -10.62 18.04 2.72
CA LEU A 316 -11.13 17.22 3.79
C LEU A 316 -10.84 15.77 3.39
N ASN A 317 -10.03 15.08 4.18
CA ASN A 317 -9.84 13.64 3.99
C ASN A 317 -10.03 12.95 5.32
N ARG A 318 -11.30 12.63 5.60
CA ARG A 318 -11.70 11.69 6.63
C ARG A 318 -12.14 10.40 5.96
N LEU A 319 -12.07 9.33 6.74
CA LEU A 319 -12.40 7.97 6.29
C LEU A 319 -13.84 7.86 5.76
N ASP A 320 -14.76 8.59 6.40
CA ASP A 320 -16.20 8.64 6.10
C ASP A 320 -16.59 9.78 5.14
N LEU A 321 -15.74 10.79 5.01
CA LEU A 321 -16.05 11.99 4.26
C LEU A 321 -14.79 12.57 3.62
N GLN A 322 -14.80 12.60 2.29
CA GLN A 322 -13.78 13.27 1.53
C GLN A 322 -14.37 14.53 0.91
N GLY A 323 -13.56 15.56 0.72
CA GLY A 323 -14.05 16.79 0.14
C GLY A 323 -12.95 17.74 -0.26
N ARG A 324 -13.30 18.68 -1.11
CA ARG A 324 -12.42 19.74 -1.60
C ARG A 324 -13.09 21.08 -1.35
N LEU A 325 -12.34 21.99 -0.73
CA LEU A 325 -12.75 23.36 -0.52
C LEU A 325 -12.13 24.23 -1.60
N TYR A 326 -12.95 25.01 -2.28
CA TYR A 326 -12.59 26.03 -3.25
C TYR A 326 -13.02 27.40 -2.70
N PRO A 327 -12.58 28.53 -3.29
CA PRO A 327 -13.01 29.86 -2.87
C PRO A 327 -14.53 30.04 -2.85
N GLU A 328 -15.22 29.45 -3.83
CA GLU A 328 -16.64 29.67 -4.08
C GLU A 328 -17.53 28.43 -3.84
N ARG A 329 -16.93 27.27 -3.51
CA ARG A 329 -17.69 26.02 -3.36
C ARG A 329 -17.00 24.99 -2.49
N VAL A 330 -17.80 24.05 -2.00
CA VAL A 330 -17.35 22.79 -1.41
C VAL A 330 -17.82 21.64 -2.30
N GLU A 331 -16.91 20.74 -2.65
CA GLU A 331 -17.22 19.48 -3.30
C GLU A 331 -17.07 18.35 -2.27
N LEU A 332 -18.17 17.68 -1.93
CA LEU A 332 -18.14 16.51 -1.05
C LEU A 332 -18.14 15.24 -1.89
N MET A 333 -17.23 14.33 -1.56
CA MET A 333 -17.07 13.02 -2.18
C MET A 333 -17.32 11.97 -1.11
N LEU A 334 -18.34 11.13 -1.32
CA LEU A 334 -18.60 9.99 -0.45
C LEU A 334 -17.70 8.82 -0.86
N HIS A 335 -17.31 7.99 0.10
CA HIS A 335 -16.43 6.84 -0.14
C HIS A 335 -17.08 5.87 -1.15
N PRO A 336 -16.34 5.32 -2.12
CA PRO A 336 -16.91 4.53 -3.23
C PRO A 336 -17.53 3.18 -2.85
N GLU A 337 -17.42 2.74 -1.59
CA GLU A 337 -18.13 1.56 -1.09
C GLU A 337 -19.67 1.75 -1.08
N ILE A 338 -20.15 2.98 -1.30
CA ILE A 338 -21.57 3.32 -1.50
C ILE A 338 -21.92 3.55 -2.99
N GLY A 339 -21.02 3.17 -3.92
CA GLY A 339 -21.08 3.50 -5.35
C GLY A 339 -20.35 4.79 -5.69
N GLU A 340 -19.93 4.95 -6.95
CA GLU A 340 -19.44 6.24 -7.45
C GLU A 340 -20.58 7.27 -7.37
N LEU A 341 -20.58 8.07 -6.30
CA LEU A 341 -21.46 9.21 -6.19
C LEU A 341 -20.74 10.42 -6.78
N GLU A 342 -21.39 11.04 -7.77
CA GLU A 342 -20.98 12.33 -8.31
C GLU A 342 -20.76 13.32 -7.14
N PRO A 343 -19.67 14.10 -7.15
CA PRO A 343 -19.40 15.05 -6.07
C PRO A 343 -20.61 15.95 -5.83
N VAL A 344 -21.09 16.02 -4.59
CA VAL A 344 -22.15 16.94 -4.23
C VAL A 344 -21.53 18.33 -4.13
N ARG A 345 -21.89 19.19 -5.08
CA ARG A 345 -21.47 20.59 -5.11
C ARG A 345 -22.38 21.42 -4.21
N VAL A 346 -21.77 22.14 -3.28
CA VAL A 346 -22.41 23.13 -2.44
C VAL A 346 -21.73 24.47 -2.73
N ASP A 347 -22.44 25.38 -3.38
CA ASP A 347 -21.94 26.74 -3.59
C ASP A 347 -21.96 27.50 -2.25
N LEU A 348 -20.94 28.33 -2.03
CA LEU A 348 -20.81 29.14 -0.82
C LEU A 348 -21.32 30.56 -1.15
N ASP A 349 -22.48 30.93 -0.57
CA ASP A 349 -23.08 32.27 -0.69
C ASP A 349 -22.28 33.37 0.02
#